data_AF-A0A3D2TJU1-F1
#
_entry.id   AF-A0A3D2TJU1-F1
#
_cell.length_a   1.000
_cell.length_b   1.000
_cell.length_c   1.000
_cell.angle_alpha   90.00
_cell.angle_beta   90.00
_cell.angle_gamma   90.00
#
_symmetry.space_group_name_H-M   'P 1'
#
loop_
_entity.id
_entity.type
_entity.pdbx_description
1 polymer ?
#
loop_
_entity_poly.entity_id
_entity_poly.type
_entity_poly.pdbx_seq_one_letter_code
_entity_poly.pdbx_strand_id
1 'polypeptide(L)'
;MNLTPEEKAVGKDNFLTAMGSTRREFLKGTLIGGATTGASIGAMYYGYGAKVDNPVRIGIIGTGDEGSVLIGALNPEYVDVVAIADIRPYNIYRAFHGDVSSPNAQKARPGLLKVYEKVHGWETQAQAEEHIKVYTDDYKKLLEDPNVEAVIIALPLWLHDVAAIQAMRAGKHVLTEKLMARTVGQCKEMARVANDTNMLLATGHQRHYSILYANAVDQIKQGLIGDIHHIRAQWHRGNMPGKDSWQPPMPTKMMSEEDYKNGIRAARKQGKKAEQTFLQEHALLGKLFSLQKKLTKAKKDKKEADINTYSKYLKQVEAQLTDEPVNAAKHGYQKKTLENGSGYEVSPLEELIRWRLWERTGAGLMAELGSHQLDAASIFISAQYGDGKKVKPLNVFGSGSRSIFPPDREV
;
A
#
# COMPACT_ATOMS: atom_id res chain seq x y z
N MET A 1 7.39 24.09 9.64
CA MET A 1 7.55 25.37 8.91
C MET A 1 6.71 26.42 9.62
N ASN A 2 7.35 27.41 10.23
CA ASN A 2 6.67 28.51 10.92
C ASN A 2 6.38 29.62 9.89
N LEU A 3 5.33 29.42 9.08
CA LEU A 3 4.86 30.45 8.15
C LEU A 3 3.85 31.36 8.86
N THR A 4 4.00 32.66 8.64
CA THR A 4 3.05 33.70 9.06
C THR A 4 1.68 33.50 8.38
N PRO A 5 0.58 34.03 8.95
CA PRO A 5 -0.72 34.03 8.30
C PRO A 5 -0.69 34.65 6.89
N GLU A 6 0.10 35.70 6.70
CA GLU A 6 0.27 36.41 5.43
C GLU A 6 0.97 35.55 4.39
N GLU A 7 2.09 34.89 4.74
CA GLU A 7 2.79 33.97 3.83
C GLU A 7 1.90 32.77 3.44
N LYS A 8 1.07 32.27 4.36
CA LYS A 8 0.07 31.23 4.04
C LYS A 8 -0.98 31.73 3.07
N ALA A 9 -1.43 32.99 3.21
CA ALA A 9 -2.39 33.59 2.30
C ALA A 9 -1.78 33.79 0.89
N VAL A 10 -0.58 34.36 0.81
CA VAL A 10 0.17 34.52 -0.45
C VAL A 10 0.42 33.18 -1.12
N GLY A 11 0.86 32.16 -0.37
CA GLY A 11 1.05 30.82 -0.92
C GLY A 11 -0.25 30.21 -1.48
N LYS A 12 -1.38 30.46 -0.81
CA LYS A 12 -2.70 30.01 -1.29
C LYS A 12 -3.12 30.76 -2.56
N ASP A 13 -2.92 32.06 -2.62
CA ASP A 13 -3.29 32.87 -3.78
C ASP A 13 -2.39 32.57 -5.01
N ASN A 14 -1.10 32.34 -4.79
CA ASN A 14 -0.17 31.88 -5.83
C ASN A 14 -0.58 30.50 -6.37
N PHE A 15 -0.94 29.57 -5.48
CA PHE A 15 -1.44 28.26 -5.87
C PHE A 15 -2.71 28.36 -6.74
N LEU A 16 -3.66 29.21 -6.34
CA LEU A 16 -4.90 29.42 -7.09
C LEU A 16 -4.63 30.02 -8.47
N THR A 17 -3.76 31.04 -8.53
CA THR A 17 -3.34 31.69 -9.78
C THR A 17 -2.70 30.69 -10.74
N ALA A 18 -1.80 29.83 -10.27
CA ALA A 18 -1.18 28.79 -11.09
C ALA A 18 -2.17 27.74 -11.61
N MET A 19 -3.26 27.50 -10.89
CA MET A 19 -4.37 26.63 -11.33
C MET A 19 -5.31 27.33 -12.33
N GLY A 20 -4.93 28.48 -12.89
CA GLY A 20 -5.75 29.26 -13.82
C GLY A 20 -7.06 29.76 -13.21
N SER A 21 -7.14 29.84 -11.88
CA SER A 21 -8.37 30.14 -11.16
C SER A 21 -8.12 31.24 -10.14
N THR A 22 -8.67 32.44 -10.31
CA THR A 22 -8.68 33.41 -9.20
C THR A 22 -9.43 32.81 -8.00
N ARG A 23 -9.16 33.26 -6.76
CA ARG A 23 -9.90 32.78 -5.56
C ARG A 23 -11.42 32.87 -5.71
N ARG A 24 -11.90 33.84 -6.50
CA ARG A 24 -13.31 34.05 -6.86
C ARG A 24 -13.80 33.05 -7.93
N GLU A 25 -12.98 32.74 -8.93
CA GLU A 25 -13.29 31.71 -9.94
C GLU A 25 -13.18 30.29 -9.39
N PHE A 26 -12.25 30.01 -8.48
CA PHE A 26 -12.19 28.73 -7.78
C PHE A 26 -13.47 28.51 -6.98
N LEU A 27 -13.92 29.49 -6.18
CA LEU A 27 -15.20 29.38 -5.46
C LEU A 27 -16.39 29.23 -6.41
N LYS A 28 -16.41 29.95 -7.55
CA LYS A 28 -17.46 29.78 -8.57
C LYS A 28 -17.38 28.43 -9.29
N GLY A 29 -16.20 27.91 -9.62
CA GLY A 29 -15.99 26.59 -10.22
C GLY A 29 -16.25 25.45 -9.23
N THR A 30 -16.04 25.68 -7.94
CA THR A 30 -16.47 24.74 -6.88
C THR A 30 -18.00 24.76 -6.70
N LEU A 31 -18.65 25.91 -6.93
CA LEU A 31 -20.12 26.05 -6.87
C LEU A 31 -20.84 25.59 -8.16
N ILE A 32 -20.19 25.69 -9.33
CA ILE A 32 -20.77 25.42 -10.66
C ILE A 32 -20.31 24.06 -11.24
N GLY A 33 -19.17 23.53 -10.78
CA GLY A 33 -18.64 22.21 -11.17
C GLY A 33 -18.43 21.28 -9.97
N GLY A 34 -17.78 21.74 -8.90
CA GLY A 34 -17.49 20.88 -7.73
C GLY A 34 -18.72 20.39 -6.95
N ALA A 35 -19.78 21.21 -6.88
CA ALA A 35 -21.00 20.89 -6.13
C ALA A 35 -22.10 20.24 -6.98
N THR A 36 -22.05 20.42 -8.31
CA THR A 36 -23.08 19.96 -9.26
C THR A 36 -22.61 18.80 -10.15
N THR A 37 -21.31 18.58 -10.35
CA THR A 37 -20.78 17.43 -11.13
C THR A 37 -20.00 16.42 -10.29
N GLY A 38 -19.73 16.67 -9.00
CA GLY A 38 -18.97 15.74 -8.16
C GLY A 38 -17.50 15.56 -8.57
N ALA A 39 -16.99 16.36 -9.51
CA ALA A 39 -15.62 16.29 -9.99
C ALA A 39 -14.64 16.76 -8.90
N SER A 40 -13.67 15.92 -8.56
CA SER A 40 -12.58 16.29 -7.64
C SER A 40 -11.66 17.35 -8.27
N ILE A 41 -10.87 18.07 -7.46
CA ILE A 41 -9.89 19.05 -7.95
C ILE A 41 -8.92 18.43 -8.97
N GLY A 42 -8.57 17.16 -8.79
CA GLY A 42 -7.76 16.40 -9.75
C GLY A 42 -8.49 16.18 -11.07
N ALA A 43 -9.78 15.84 -11.04
CA ALA A 43 -10.60 15.64 -12.24
C ALA A 43 -10.66 16.90 -13.10
N MET A 44 -10.88 18.05 -12.48
CA MET A 44 -10.86 19.33 -13.18
C MET A 44 -9.49 19.65 -13.77
N TYR A 45 -8.40 19.38 -13.04
CA TYR A 45 -7.05 19.65 -13.52
C TYR A 45 -6.62 18.76 -14.69
N TYR A 46 -6.92 17.47 -14.62
CA TYR A 46 -6.53 16.48 -15.64
C TYR A 46 -7.58 16.32 -16.76
N GLY A 47 -8.69 17.06 -16.70
CA GLY A 47 -9.68 17.13 -17.78
C GLY A 47 -10.53 15.87 -17.94
N TYR A 48 -10.67 15.04 -16.90
CA TYR A 48 -11.61 13.90 -16.93
C TYR A 48 -12.96 14.27 -16.29
N GLY A 49 -14.04 13.65 -16.77
CA GLY A 49 -15.41 13.95 -16.37
C GLY A 49 -15.76 13.59 -14.91
N ALA A 50 -17.05 13.59 -14.59
CA ALA A 50 -17.52 13.14 -13.28
C ALA A 50 -17.45 11.61 -13.12
N LYS A 51 -17.83 10.90 -14.19
CA LYS A 51 -18.00 9.45 -14.26
C LYS A 51 -17.83 8.97 -15.70
N VAL A 52 -17.78 7.66 -15.89
CA VAL A 52 -17.93 7.00 -17.20
C VAL A 52 -19.19 6.13 -17.20
N ASP A 53 -19.73 5.84 -18.39
CA ASP A 53 -20.91 4.98 -18.51
C ASP A 53 -20.60 3.51 -18.16
N ASN A 54 -19.39 3.06 -18.51
CA ASN A 54 -18.90 1.72 -18.24
C ASN A 54 -17.57 1.80 -17.48
N PRO A 55 -17.60 1.73 -16.13
CA PRO A 55 -16.40 1.62 -15.31
C PRO A 55 -15.56 0.41 -15.75
N VAL A 56 -14.23 0.58 -15.78
CA VAL A 56 -13.31 -0.50 -16.17
C VAL A 56 -13.37 -1.60 -15.11
N ARG A 57 -13.61 -2.85 -15.53
CA ARG A 57 -13.62 -3.99 -14.61
C ARG A 57 -12.21 -4.43 -14.30
N ILE A 58 -11.83 -4.37 -13.02
CA ILE A 58 -10.47 -4.66 -12.60
C ILE A 58 -10.35 -5.84 -11.66
N GLY A 59 -9.19 -6.48 -11.72
CA GLY A 59 -8.70 -7.37 -10.69
C GLY A 59 -7.64 -6.71 -9.83
N ILE A 60 -7.59 -7.03 -8.54
CA ILE A 60 -6.48 -6.62 -7.65
C ILE A 60 -5.65 -7.83 -7.26
N ILE A 61 -4.36 -7.82 -7.58
CA ILE A 61 -3.41 -8.88 -7.28
C ILE A 61 -2.48 -8.41 -6.16
N GLY A 62 -2.61 -9.00 -4.98
CA GLY A 62 -1.97 -8.56 -3.74
C GLY A 62 -2.80 -7.51 -3.02
N THR A 63 -3.41 -7.89 -1.90
CA THR A 63 -4.29 -7.02 -1.08
C THR A 63 -3.69 -6.71 0.30
N GLY A 64 -2.37 -6.77 0.40
CA GLY A 64 -1.59 -6.37 1.58
C GLY A 64 -1.67 -4.87 1.89
N ASP A 65 -0.65 -4.34 2.57
CA ASP A 65 -0.64 -2.93 3.01
C ASP A 65 -0.83 -1.91 1.90
N GLU A 66 -0.09 -2.06 0.80
CA GLU A 66 -0.20 -1.13 -0.32
C GLU A 66 -1.46 -1.40 -1.14
N GLY A 67 -1.80 -2.66 -1.39
CA GLY A 67 -3.08 -3.02 -2.06
C GLY A 67 -4.30 -2.47 -1.33
N SER A 68 -4.30 -2.48 0.01
CA SER A 68 -5.36 -1.85 0.82
C SER A 68 -5.40 -0.32 0.70
N VAL A 69 -4.26 0.34 0.50
CA VAL A 69 -4.18 1.79 0.24
C VAL A 69 -4.73 2.10 -1.15
N LEU A 70 -4.34 1.31 -2.15
CA LEU A 70 -4.85 1.43 -3.52
C LEU A 70 -6.35 1.21 -3.60
N ILE A 71 -6.89 0.22 -2.89
CA ILE A 71 -8.35 0.03 -2.72
C ILE A 71 -9.00 1.32 -2.23
N GLY A 72 -8.43 1.95 -1.20
CA GLY A 72 -8.94 3.21 -0.66
C GLY A 72 -8.83 4.41 -1.60
N ALA A 73 -7.98 4.33 -2.63
CA ALA A 73 -7.78 5.36 -3.65
C ALA A 73 -8.63 5.13 -4.92
N LEU A 74 -9.34 4.00 -5.02
CA LEU A 74 -10.21 3.72 -6.15
C LEU A 74 -11.35 4.74 -6.22
N ASN A 75 -11.72 5.06 -7.46
CA ASN A 75 -12.93 5.82 -7.75
C ASN A 75 -13.96 4.87 -8.40
N PRO A 76 -15.01 4.45 -7.68
CA PRO A 76 -16.06 3.59 -8.21
C PRO A 76 -16.76 4.09 -9.48
N GLU A 77 -16.74 5.40 -9.73
CA GLU A 77 -17.30 6.00 -10.95
C GLU A 77 -16.48 5.73 -12.22
N TYR A 78 -15.27 5.17 -12.07
CA TYR A 78 -14.32 4.89 -13.15
C TYR A 78 -13.87 3.44 -13.19
N VAL A 79 -13.91 2.76 -12.06
CA VAL A 79 -13.32 1.45 -11.86
C VAL A 79 -14.27 0.59 -11.05
N ASP A 80 -14.54 -0.61 -11.52
CA ASP A 80 -15.35 -1.60 -10.83
C ASP A 80 -14.48 -2.82 -10.49
N VAL A 81 -14.33 -3.14 -9.20
CA VAL A 81 -13.54 -4.31 -8.79
C VAL A 81 -14.42 -5.54 -8.96
N VAL A 82 -13.99 -6.47 -9.82
CA VAL A 82 -14.70 -7.72 -10.09
C VAL A 82 -13.93 -8.95 -9.60
N ALA A 83 -12.66 -8.78 -9.24
CA ALA A 83 -11.84 -9.86 -8.73
C ALA A 83 -10.74 -9.37 -7.78
N ILE A 84 -10.38 -10.20 -6.80
CA ILE A 84 -9.17 -10.03 -5.99
C ILE A 84 -8.41 -11.34 -5.87
N ALA A 85 -7.08 -11.26 -5.76
CA ALA A 85 -6.21 -12.40 -5.54
C ALA A 85 -5.18 -12.12 -4.46
N ASP A 86 -5.15 -12.93 -3.41
CA ASP A 86 -4.09 -12.93 -2.40
C ASP A 86 -4.03 -14.30 -1.71
N ILE A 87 -2.82 -14.76 -1.39
CA ILE A 87 -2.62 -16.08 -0.75
C ILE A 87 -2.80 -16.04 0.76
N ARG A 88 -2.94 -14.84 1.35
CA ARG A 88 -3.13 -14.63 2.78
C ARG A 88 -4.61 -14.35 3.08
N PRO A 89 -5.31 -15.24 3.80
CA PRO A 89 -6.67 -14.97 4.27
C PRO A 89 -6.82 -13.63 5.00
N TYR A 90 -5.79 -13.20 5.74
CA TYR A 90 -5.81 -11.91 6.42
C TYR A 90 -5.87 -10.71 5.46
N ASN A 91 -5.11 -10.77 4.36
CA ASN A 91 -5.11 -9.71 3.35
C ASN A 91 -6.46 -9.65 2.63
N ILE A 92 -7.06 -10.81 2.32
CA ILE A 92 -8.42 -10.88 1.76
C ILE A 92 -9.44 -10.24 2.70
N TYR A 93 -9.40 -10.59 4.00
CA TYR A 93 -10.26 -9.97 4.99
C TYR A 93 -10.11 -8.43 4.98
N ARG A 94 -8.88 -7.93 4.98
CA ARG A 94 -8.64 -6.49 4.93
C ARG A 94 -9.05 -5.84 3.60
N ALA A 95 -8.99 -6.56 2.49
CA ALA A 95 -9.46 -6.06 1.21
C ALA A 95 -10.93 -5.63 1.30
N PHE A 96 -11.77 -6.42 1.97
CA PHE A 96 -13.18 -6.10 2.17
C PHE A 96 -13.43 -5.13 3.34
N HIS A 97 -12.85 -5.40 4.51
CA HIS A 97 -13.20 -4.74 5.78
C HIS A 97 -12.31 -3.53 6.13
N GLY A 98 -11.18 -3.38 5.45
CA GLY A 98 -10.17 -2.37 5.75
C GLY A 98 -9.29 -2.72 6.95
N ASP A 99 -8.40 -1.79 7.32
CA ASP A 99 -7.57 -1.89 8.52
C ASP A 99 -8.23 -1.17 9.69
N VAL A 100 -9.03 -1.91 10.45
CA VAL A 100 -9.75 -1.39 11.61
C VAL A 100 -8.87 -1.25 12.84
N SER A 101 -7.54 -1.42 12.78
CA SER A 101 -6.68 -1.33 13.97
C SER A 101 -6.68 0.02 14.69
N SER A 102 -7.06 1.09 13.98
CA SER A 102 -7.30 2.43 14.52
C SER A 102 -8.13 3.27 13.54
N PRO A 103 -8.75 4.38 13.99
CA PRO A 103 -9.46 5.29 13.08
C PRO A 103 -8.59 5.83 11.93
N ASN A 104 -7.31 6.10 12.21
CA ASN A 104 -6.36 6.57 11.19
C ASN A 104 -6.01 5.49 10.18
N ALA A 105 -5.83 4.25 10.66
CA ALA A 105 -5.59 3.11 9.78
C ALA A 105 -6.80 2.85 8.88
N GLN A 106 -8.02 2.89 9.44
CA GLN A 106 -9.25 2.67 8.68
C GLN A 106 -9.49 3.79 7.66
N LYS A 107 -9.15 5.03 8.00
CA LYS A 107 -9.20 6.14 7.03
C LYS A 107 -8.24 5.92 5.85
N ALA A 108 -7.04 5.41 6.12
CA ALA A 108 -6.04 5.15 5.08
C ALA A 108 -6.32 3.88 4.27
N ARG A 109 -6.99 2.89 4.87
CA ARG A 109 -7.29 1.57 4.31
C ARG A 109 -8.73 1.19 4.66
N PRO A 110 -9.73 1.77 3.96
CA PRO A 110 -11.13 1.65 4.34
C PRO A 110 -11.78 0.31 3.93
N GLY A 111 -11.21 -0.41 2.98
CA GLY A 111 -11.76 -1.66 2.44
C GLY A 111 -12.85 -1.45 1.38
N LEU A 112 -13.09 -2.47 0.57
CA LEU A 112 -14.00 -2.44 -0.57
C LEU A 112 -15.44 -2.17 -0.16
N LEU A 113 -15.89 -2.69 0.98
CA LEU A 113 -17.25 -2.44 1.48
C LEU A 113 -17.48 -0.94 1.69
N LYS A 114 -16.49 -0.22 2.21
CA LYS A 114 -16.61 1.22 2.43
C LYS A 114 -16.44 2.02 1.13
N VAL A 115 -15.54 1.58 0.25
CA VAL A 115 -15.26 2.28 -1.02
C VAL A 115 -16.47 2.21 -1.96
N TYR A 116 -17.13 1.05 -2.05
CA TYR A 116 -18.27 0.81 -2.93
C TYR A 116 -19.65 0.99 -2.27
N GLU A 117 -19.70 1.39 -0.99
CA GLU A 117 -20.93 1.59 -0.22
C GLU A 117 -22.00 2.40 -0.98
N LYS A 118 -21.59 3.46 -1.71
CA LYS A 118 -22.53 4.33 -2.42
C LYS A 118 -22.97 3.82 -3.79
N VAL A 119 -22.14 3.00 -4.43
CA VAL A 119 -22.39 2.53 -5.81
C VAL A 119 -23.10 1.19 -5.80
N HIS A 120 -22.65 0.26 -4.96
CA HIS A 120 -23.20 -1.10 -4.88
C HIS A 120 -24.03 -1.37 -3.62
N GLY A 121 -23.88 -0.57 -2.56
CA GLY A 121 -24.69 -0.74 -1.34
C GLY A 121 -24.37 -1.98 -0.51
N TRP A 122 -23.19 -2.59 -0.67
CA TRP A 122 -22.82 -3.80 0.08
C TRP A 122 -22.65 -3.51 1.57
N GLU A 123 -23.37 -4.25 2.41
CA GLU A 123 -23.24 -4.20 3.87
C GLU A 123 -22.35 -5.32 4.41
N THR A 124 -22.23 -6.42 3.66
CA THR A 124 -21.52 -7.63 4.07
C THR A 124 -20.55 -8.10 2.98
N GLN A 125 -19.50 -8.80 3.40
CA GLN A 125 -18.56 -9.44 2.48
C GLN A 125 -19.25 -10.44 1.54
N ALA A 126 -20.25 -11.19 2.04
CA ALA A 126 -21.00 -12.13 1.20
C ALA A 126 -21.70 -11.44 0.02
N GLN A 127 -22.35 -10.29 0.25
CA GLN A 127 -22.95 -9.50 -0.83
C GLN A 127 -21.89 -8.99 -1.83
N ALA A 128 -20.73 -8.56 -1.31
CA ALA A 128 -19.65 -8.11 -2.18
C ALA A 128 -19.06 -9.27 -2.99
N GLU A 129 -19.00 -10.49 -2.45
CA GLU A 129 -18.48 -11.69 -3.11
C GLU A 129 -19.42 -12.25 -4.20
N GLU A 130 -20.70 -11.85 -4.23
CA GLU A 130 -21.58 -12.11 -5.37
C GLU A 130 -21.11 -11.37 -6.64
N HIS A 131 -20.37 -10.27 -6.47
CA HIS A 131 -19.81 -9.44 -7.54
C HIS A 131 -18.30 -9.64 -7.70
N ILE A 132 -17.58 -9.80 -6.58
CA ILE A 132 -16.11 -9.87 -6.52
C ILE A 132 -15.69 -11.33 -6.33
N LYS A 133 -15.08 -11.90 -7.36
CA LYS A 133 -14.50 -13.24 -7.27
C LYS A 133 -13.17 -13.22 -6.51
N VAL A 134 -13.07 -14.06 -5.49
CA VAL A 134 -11.86 -14.17 -4.64
C VAL A 134 -11.02 -15.37 -5.05
N TYR A 135 -9.75 -15.13 -5.36
CA TYR A 135 -8.78 -16.16 -5.73
C TYR A 135 -7.71 -16.31 -4.63
N THR A 136 -7.72 -17.44 -3.93
CA THR A 136 -6.91 -17.66 -2.71
C THR A 136 -5.60 -18.42 -2.93
N ASP A 137 -5.46 -19.16 -4.03
CA ASP A 137 -4.27 -20.00 -4.28
C ASP A 137 -3.31 -19.41 -5.31
N ASP A 138 -3.83 -18.89 -6.42
CA ASP A 138 -3.00 -18.45 -7.55
C ASP A 138 -3.70 -17.32 -8.29
N TYR A 139 -3.01 -16.19 -8.44
CA TYR A 139 -3.53 -15.05 -9.19
C TYR A 139 -3.66 -15.34 -10.68
N LYS A 140 -3.02 -16.37 -11.22
CA LYS A 140 -3.17 -16.74 -12.64
C LYS A 140 -4.61 -17.09 -13.00
N LYS A 141 -5.36 -17.69 -12.07
CA LYS A 141 -6.80 -17.94 -12.25
C LYS A 141 -7.61 -16.65 -12.40
N LEU A 142 -7.19 -15.56 -11.75
CA LEU A 142 -7.77 -14.23 -11.96
C LEU A 142 -7.45 -13.71 -13.37
N LEU A 143 -6.25 -13.97 -13.89
CA LEU A 143 -5.86 -13.54 -15.24
C LEU A 143 -6.64 -14.28 -16.33
N GLU A 144 -7.09 -15.50 -16.07
CA GLU A 144 -7.96 -16.30 -16.94
C GLU A 144 -9.41 -15.79 -16.97
N ASP A 145 -9.80 -14.92 -16.04
CA ASP A 145 -11.17 -14.44 -15.91
C ASP A 145 -11.53 -13.49 -17.07
N PRO A 146 -12.52 -13.83 -17.93
CA PRO A 146 -12.91 -12.97 -19.04
C PRO A 146 -13.62 -11.68 -18.57
N ASN A 147 -14.06 -11.62 -17.31
CA ASN A 147 -14.70 -10.44 -16.74
C ASN A 147 -13.69 -9.36 -16.33
N VAL A 148 -12.39 -9.68 -16.24
CA VAL A 148 -11.32 -8.75 -15.85
C VAL A 148 -10.71 -8.09 -17.09
N GLU A 149 -10.65 -6.77 -17.14
CA GLU A 149 -10.11 -5.99 -18.26
C GLU A 149 -8.72 -5.41 -17.93
N ALA A 150 -8.51 -5.02 -16.68
CA ALA A 150 -7.22 -4.54 -16.19
C ALA A 150 -6.90 -5.12 -14.81
N VAL A 151 -5.63 -5.09 -14.41
CA VAL A 151 -5.19 -5.50 -13.09
C VAL A 151 -4.36 -4.42 -12.39
N ILE A 152 -4.58 -4.30 -11.09
CA ILE A 152 -3.69 -3.59 -10.18
C ILE A 152 -2.79 -4.62 -9.50
N ILE A 153 -1.47 -4.46 -9.61
CA ILE A 153 -0.48 -5.39 -9.02
C ILE A 153 0.20 -4.70 -7.85
N ALA A 154 -0.07 -5.17 -6.63
CA ALA A 154 0.52 -4.71 -5.37
C ALA A 154 1.15 -5.89 -4.60
N LEU A 155 1.92 -6.69 -5.32
CA LEU A 155 2.68 -7.83 -4.79
C LEU A 155 3.99 -7.38 -4.14
N PRO A 156 4.76 -8.29 -3.51
CA PRO A 156 6.17 -8.04 -3.23
C PRO A 156 6.96 -7.79 -4.53
N LEU A 157 7.98 -6.91 -4.46
CA LEU A 157 8.72 -6.41 -5.62
C LEU A 157 9.26 -7.50 -6.57
N TRP A 158 9.71 -8.63 -6.02
CA TRP A 158 10.26 -9.74 -6.81
C TRP A 158 9.24 -10.42 -7.75
N LEU A 159 7.95 -10.13 -7.60
CA LEU A 159 6.88 -10.68 -8.42
C LEU A 159 6.30 -9.68 -9.44
N HIS A 160 6.67 -8.40 -9.37
CA HIS A 160 6.03 -7.35 -10.18
C HIS A 160 6.17 -7.62 -11.68
N ASP A 161 7.40 -7.84 -12.16
CA ASP A 161 7.67 -8.08 -13.58
C ASP A 161 6.99 -9.37 -14.06
N VAL A 162 7.09 -10.44 -13.27
CA VAL A 162 6.48 -11.74 -13.59
C VAL A 162 4.97 -11.62 -13.73
N ALA A 163 4.29 -11.03 -12.74
CA ALA A 163 2.84 -10.90 -12.75
C ALA A 163 2.35 -9.92 -13.85
N ALA A 164 3.06 -8.82 -14.08
CA ALA A 164 2.71 -7.84 -15.10
C ALA A 164 2.83 -8.44 -16.51
N ILE A 165 3.92 -9.14 -16.81
CA ILE A 165 4.10 -9.81 -18.11
C ILE A 165 3.03 -10.88 -18.33
N GLN A 166 2.71 -11.67 -17.30
CA GLN A 166 1.65 -12.68 -17.40
C GLN A 166 0.28 -12.03 -17.64
N ALA A 167 -0.04 -10.94 -16.94
CA ALA A 167 -1.30 -10.22 -17.12
C ALA A 167 -1.43 -9.63 -18.54
N MET A 168 -0.39 -8.97 -19.05
CA MET A 168 -0.40 -8.41 -20.40
C MET A 168 -0.50 -9.48 -21.48
N ARG A 169 0.14 -10.64 -21.29
CA ARG A 169 0.00 -11.80 -22.19
C ARG A 169 -1.38 -12.45 -22.13
N ALA A 170 -2.08 -12.32 -21.00
CA ALA A 170 -3.48 -12.72 -20.86
C ALA A 170 -4.47 -11.65 -21.37
N GLY A 171 -3.97 -10.59 -22.04
CA GLY A 171 -4.79 -9.52 -22.61
C GLY A 171 -5.35 -8.55 -21.58
N LYS A 172 -4.70 -8.40 -20.41
CA LYS A 172 -5.12 -7.48 -19.34
C LYS A 172 -4.22 -6.24 -19.34
N HIS A 173 -4.82 -5.06 -19.21
CA HIS A 173 -4.06 -3.84 -18.93
C HIS A 173 -3.47 -3.89 -17.51
N VAL A 174 -2.35 -3.22 -17.27
CA VAL A 174 -1.62 -3.31 -16.00
C VAL A 174 -1.35 -1.94 -15.40
N LEU A 175 -1.75 -1.77 -14.14
CA LEU A 175 -1.19 -0.80 -13.22
C LEU A 175 -0.37 -1.55 -12.17
N THR A 176 0.96 -1.44 -12.21
CA THR A 176 1.84 -2.08 -11.23
C THR A 176 2.32 -1.09 -10.20
N GLU A 177 2.36 -1.47 -8.92
CA GLU A 177 2.96 -0.64 -7.89
C GLU A 177 4.43 -0.34 -8.16
N LYS A 178 4.92 0.76 -7.59
CA LYS A 178 6.35 1.04 -7.59
C LYS A 178 7.01 0.15 -6.52
N LEU A 179 8.25 -0.31 -6.70
CA LEU A 179 9.10 -0.19 -7.89
C LEU A 179 8.59 -1.05 -9.05
N MET A 180 8.77 -0.58 -10.29
CA MET A 180 8.32 -1.32 -11.49
C MET A 180 8.88 -2.75 -11.56
N ALA A 181 10.19 -2.91 -11.33
CA ALA A 181 10.89 -4.19 -11.19
C ALA A 181 12.23 -3.98 -10.47
N ARG A 182 12.97 -5.06 -10.19
CA ARG A 182 14.28 -5.01 -9.51
C ARG A 182 15.41 -4.48 -10.40
N THR A 183 15.33 -4.69 -11.71
CA THR A 183 16.40 -4.33 -12.64
C THR A 183 15.87 -3.56 -13.84
N VAL A 184 16.72 -2.71 -14.42
CA VAL A 184 16.41 -1.98 -15.66
C VAL A 184 16.09 -2.95 -16.81
N GLY A 185 16.74 -4.12 -16.84
CA GLY A 185 16.47 -5.17 -17.82
C GLY A 185 15.03 -5.68 -17.74
N GLN A 186 14.55 -5.98 -16.54
CA GLN A 186 13.16 -6.38 -16.30
C GLN A 186 12.17 -5.27 -16.64
N CYS A 187 12.45 -4.01 -16.26
CA CYS A 187 11.59 -2.88 -16.65
C CYS A 187 11.47 -2.74 -18.18
N LYS A 188 12.58 -2.89 -18.91
CA LYS A 188 12.59 -2.87 -20.38
C LYS A 188 11.80 -4.04 -20.98
N GLU A 189 11.88 -5.22 -20.38
CA GLU A 189 11.11 -6.38 -20.84
C GLU A 189 9.61 -6.17 -20.65
N MET A 190 9.18 -5.67 -19.49
CA MET A 190 7.77 -5.32 -19.29
C MET A 190 7.28 -4.30 -20.34
N ALA A 191 8.09 -3.28 -20.66
CA ALA A 191 7.75 -2.30 -21.69
C ALA A 191 7.66 -2.90 -23.11
N ARG A 192 8.55 -3.86 -23.45
CA ARG A 192 8.46 -4.59 -24.72
C ARG A 192 7.19 -5.41 -24.80
N VAL A 193 6.88 -6.19 -23.75
CA VAL A 193 5.67 -7.01 -23.71
C VAL A 193 4.42 -6.16 -23.83
N ALA A 194 4.35 -5.01 -23.15
CA ALA A 194 3.25 -4.07 -23.28
C ALA A 194 3.03 -3.64 -24.75
N ASN A 195 4.11 -3.32 -25.46
CA ASN A 195 4.06 -2.97 -26.88
C ASN A 195 3.64 -4.16 -27.76
N ASP A 196 4.22 -5.34 -27.52
CA ASP A 196 3.98 -6.54 -28.33
C ASP A 196 2.55 -7.07 -28.16
N THR A 197 1.95 -6.94 -26.98
CA THR A 197 0.57 -7.36 -26.69
C THR A 197 -0.44 -6.22 -26.84
N ASN A 198 0.00 -5.02 -27.23
CA ASN A 198 -0.82 -3.81 -27.32
C ASN A 198 -1.58 -3.49 -26.02
N MET A 199 -0.96 -3.75 -24.87
CA MET A 199 -1.53 -3.51 -23.54
C MET A 199 -0.98 -2.23 -22.92
N LEU A 200 -1.83 -1.49 -22.21
CA LEU A 200 -1.40 -0.39 -21.36
C LEU A 200 -0.64 -0.93 -20.14
N LEU A 201 0.53 -0.35 -19.88
CA LEU A 201 1.33 -0.58 -18.69
C LEU A 201 1.65 0.76 -18.02
N ALA A 202 1.19 0.93 -16.80
CA ALA A 202 1.52 2.07 -15.95
C ALA A 202 2.16 1.59 -14.64
N THR A 203 3.08 2.38 -14.10
CA THR A 203 3.64 2.17 -12.75
C THR A 203 3.07 3.22 -11.81
N GLY A 204 2.73 2.83 -10.58
CA GLY A 204 2.10 3.65 -9.52
C GLY A 204 2.92 4.83 -8.97
N HIS A 205 3.53 5.64 -9.84
CA HIS A 205 4.24 6.86 -9.45
C HIS A 205 3.24 7.99 -9.14
N GLN A 206 2.64 7.93 -7.95
CA GLN A 206 1.55 8.82 -7.54
C GLN A 206 1.89 10.31 -7.59
N ARG A 207 3.18 10.69 -7.55
CA ARG A 207 3.62 12.10 -7.58
C ARG A 207 3.37 12.79 -8.92
N HIS A 208 3.34 12.04 -10.02
CA HIS A 208 2.99 12.58 -11.34
C HIS A 208 1.53 13.05 -11.43
N TYR A 209 0.67 12.50 -10.56
CA TYR A 209 -0.76 12.85 -10.47
C TYR A 209 -1.05 13.90 -9.38
N SER A 210 -0.01 14.47 -8.77
CA SER A 210 -0.17 15.50 -7.75
C SER A 210 -0.20 16.89 -8.39
N ILE A 211 -1.29 17.63 -8.17
CA ILE A 211 -1.42 19.02 -8.60
C ILE A 211 -0.31 19.93 -8.04
N LEU A 212 0.25 19.60 -6.87
CA LEU A 212 1.38 20.33 -6.29
C LEU A 212 2.67 20.14 -7.11
N TYR A 213 2.91 18.92 -7.58
CA TYR A 213 4.06 18.61 -8.43
C TYR A 213 3.85 19.17 -9.82
N ALA A 214 2.62 19.08 -10.36
CA ALA A 214 2.28 19.63 -11.66
C ALA A 214 2.47 21.16 -11.70
N ASN A 215 2.04 21.88 -10.65
CA ASN A 215 2.34 23.30 -10.48
C ASN A 215 3.85 23.56 -10.42
N ALA A 216 4.60 22.84 -9.58
CA ALA A 216 6.05 23.03 -9.52
C ALA A 216 6.76 22.82 -10.88
N VAL A 217 6.30 21.84 -11.67
CA VAL A 217 6.75 21.62 -13.05
C VAL A 217 6.44 22.82 -13.95
N ASP A 218 5.23 23.36 -13.88
CA ASP A 218 4.83 24.55 -14.64
C ASP A 218 5.70 25.77 -14.29
N GLN A 219 5.94 26.02 -13.00
CA GLN A 219 6.81 27.13 -12.54
C GLN A 219 8.25 26.99 -13.04
N ILE A 220 8.78 25.76 -13.10
CA ILE A 220 10.09 25.46 -13.70
C ILE A 220 10.07 25.77 -15.20
N LYS A 221 9.05 25.29 -15.92
CA LYS A 221 8.91 25.49 -17.37
C LYS A 221 8.77 26.97 -17.75
N GLN A 222 8.12 27.77 -16.90
CA GLN A 222 8.01 29.22 -17.08
C GLN A 222 9.32 29.98 -16.78
N GLY A 223 10.35 29.30 -16.27
CA GLY A 223 11.64 29.91 -15.94
C GLY A 223 11.64 30.72 -14.64
N LEU A 224 10.60 30.61 -13.80
CA LEU A 224 10.43 31.47 -12.62
C LEU A 224 11.52 31.31 -11.56
N ILE A 225 12.15 30.12 -11.49
CA ILE A 225 13.23 29.84 -10.54
C ILE A 225 14.61 29.77 -11.22
N GLY A 226 14.69 30.06 -12.53
CA GLY A 226 15.91 29.88 -13.33
C GLY A 226 16.34 28.43 -13.46
N ASP A 227 17.65 28.20 -13.55
CA ASP A 227 18.22 26.86 -13.67
C ASP A 227 18.23 26.12 -12.33
N ILE A 228 17.83 24.84 -12.35
CA ILE A 228 17.86 24.00 -11.15
C ILE A 228 19.32 23.59 -10.89
N HIS A 229 19.92 24.17 -9.85
CA HIS A 229 21.26 23.78 -9.39
C HIS A 229 21.27 22.69 -8.33
N HIS A 230 20.19 22.54 -7.56
CA HIS A 230 20.14 21.60 -6.44
C HIS A 230 18.72 21.14 -6.12
N ILE A 231 18.56 19.83 -5.88
CA ILE A 231 17.33 19.25 -5.32
C ILE A 231 17.69 18.49 -4.05
N ARG A 232 16.99 18.80 -2.96
CA ARG A 232 17.03 18.05 -1.72
C ARG A 232 15.66 17.44 -1.45
N ALA A 233 15.57 16.12 -1.57
CA ALA A 233 14.37 15.36 -1.23
C ALA A 233 14.63 14.54 0.03
N GLN A 234 13.69 14.55 0.97
CA GLN A 234 13.78 13.81 2.22
C GLN A 234 12.47 13.09 2.49
N TRP A 235 12.56 11.88 3.02
CA TRP A 235 11.41 11.12 3.49
C TRP A 235 11.70 10.58 4.89
N HIS A 236 11.15 11.26 5.90
CA HIS A 236 11.33 10.88 7.29
C HIS A 236 10.22 9.92 7.70
N ARG A 237 10.58 8.69 8.11
CA ARG A 237 9.66 7.74 8.74
C ARG A 237 10.03 7.53 10.20
N GLY A 238 9.01 7.42 11.06
CA GLY A 238 9.16 7.07 12.47
C GLY A 238 9.33 5.57 12.74
N ASN A 239 9.88 4.79 11.79
CA ASN A 239 10.15 3.38 12.02
C ASN A 239 11.38 3.27 12.93
N MET A 240 11.18 2.77 14.14
CA MET A 240 12.21 2.55 15.14
C MET A 240 12.19 1.09 15.59
N PRO A 241 13.30 0.54 16.12
CA PRO A 241 13.30 -0.77 16.75
C PRO A 241 12.14 -0.93 17.75
N GLY A 242 11.38 -2.02 17.64
CA GLY A 242 10.19 -2.29 18.45
C GLY A 242 8.89 -1.59 18.00
N LYS A 243 8.94 -0.67 17.03
CA LYS A 243 7.78 -0.02 16.38
C LYS A 243 7.86 -0.09 14.86
N ASP A 244 8.60 -1.06 14.35
CA ASP A 244 8.82 -1.22 12.93
C ASP A 244 7.59 -1.79 12.24
N SER A 245 6.96 -1.00 11.37
CA SER A 245 5.80 -1.45 10.60
C SER A 245 6.11 -2.59 9.63
N TRP A 246 7.39 -2.85 9.33
CA TRP A 246 7.80 -3.94 8.42
C TRP A 246 8.05 -5.26 9.13
N GLN A 247 7.95 -5.28 10.45
CA GLN A 247 8.01 -6.48 11.27
C GLN A 247 6.64 -6.72 11.95
N PRO A 248 5.56 -6.96 11.18
CA PRO A 248 4.28 -7.32 11.78
C PRO A 248 4.44 -8.60 12.62
N PRO A 249 3.60 -8.76 13.66
CA PRO A 249 3.61 -9.96 14.48
C PRO A 249 3.22 -11.17 13.62
N MET A 250 3.91 -12.29 13.84
CA MET A 250 3.65 -13.54 13.11
C MET A 250 2.38 -14.21 13.64
N PRO A 251 1.58 -14.84 12.77
CA PRO A 251 0.50 -15.72 13.20
C PRO A 251 1.07 -16.93 13.92
N THR A 252 0.36 -17.39 14.94
CA THR A 252 0.72 -18.61 15.68
C THR A 252 -0.50 -19.51 15.80
N LYS A 253 -0.26 -20.80 15.92
CA LYS A 253 -1.30 -21.79 16.16
C LYS A 253 -2.20 -21.35 17.32
N MET A 254 -3.50 -21.41 17.09
CA MET A 254 -4.49 -21.07 18.09
C MET A 254 -4.37 -21.99 19.31
N MET A 255 -4.38 -21.41 20.50
CA MET A 255 -4.33 -22.13 21.78
C MET A 255 -5.41 -21.60 22.73
N SER A 256 -5.73 -22.35 23.78
CA SER A 256 -6.64 -21.85 24.81
C SER A 256 -6.01 -20.71 25.61
N GLU A 257 -6.83 -19.86 26.24
CA GLU A 257 -6.30 -18.81 27.12
C GLU A 257 -5.50 -19.40 28.29
N GLU A 258 -5.88 -20.59 28.75
CA GLU A 258 -5.18 -21.26 29.85
C GLU A 258 -3.82 -21.80 29.41
N ASP A 259 -3.72 -22.40 28.23
CA ASP A 259 -2.43 -22.84 27.67
C ASP A 259 -1.49 -21.66 27.44
N TYR A 260 -2.01 -20.53 26.94
CA TYR A 260 -1.24 -19.30 26.80
C TYR A 260 -0.71 -18.79 28.14
N LYS A 261 -1.55 -18.79 29.19
CA LYS A 261 -1.16 -18.40 30.55
C LYS A 261 -0.12 -19.34 31.14
N ASN A 262 -0.24 -20.64 30.89
CA ASN A 262 0.71 -21.63 31.38
C ASN A 262 2.04 -21.53 30.64
N GLY A 263 2.02 -21.28 29.33
CA GLY A 263 3.21 -20.99 28.52
C GLY A 263 3.98 -19.77 29.02
N ILE A 264 3.33 -18.62 29.23
CA ILE A 264 4.01 -17.42 29.74
C ILE A 264 4.53 -17.62 31.17
N ARG A 265 3.82 -18.36 32.03
CA ARG A 265 4.30 -18.70 33.39
C ARG A 265 5.54 -19.60 33.32
N ALA A 266 5.57 -20.57 32.41
CA ALA A 266 6.73 -21.43 32.20
C ALA A 266 7.93 -20.62 31.67
N ALA A 267 7.73 -19.76 30.67
CA ALA A 267 8.75 -18.89 30.11
C ALA A 267 9.34 -17.94 31.17
N ARG A 268 8.50 -17.35 32.04
CA ARG A 268 8.95 -16.53 33.19
C ARG A 268 9.90 -17.27 34.11
N LYS A 269 9.63 -18.55 34.41
CA LYS A 269 10.51 -19.38 35.26
C LYS A 269 11.88 -19.60 34.61
N GLN A 270 11.96 -19.58 33.29
CA GLN A 270 13.22 -19.70 32.53
C GLN A 270 13.98 -18.37 32.39
N GLY A 271 13.38 -17.26 32.82
CA GLY A 271 14.01 -15.94 32.87
C GLY A 271 13.46 -14.94 31.85
N LYS A 272 13.91 -13.68 31.97
CA LYS A 272 13.37 -12.54 31.21
C LYS A 272 13.45 -12.72 29.69
N LYS A 273 14.54 -13.32 29.19
CA LYS A 273 14.73 -13.54 27.75
C LYS A 273 13.68 -14.51 27.19
N ALA A 274 13.44 -15.62 27.88
CA ALA A 274 12.43 -16.60 27.48
C ALA A 274 11.01 -16.01 27.53
N GLU A 275 10.69 -15.21 28.56
CA GLU A 275 9.40 -14.49 28.63
C GLU A 275 9.22 -13.54 27.43
N GLN A 276 10.25 -12.77 27.08
CA GLN A 276 10.19 -11.85 25.93
C GLN A 276 10.00 -12.60 24.60
N THR A 277 10.73 -13.69 24.40
CA THR A 277 10.58 -14.55 23.21
C THR A 277 9.16 -15.09 23.10
N PHE A 278 8.62 -15.67 24.18
CA PHE A 278 7.24 -16.19 24.19
C PHE A 278 6.21 -15.10 23.86
N LEU A 279 6.36 -13.90 24.45
CA LEU A 279 5.48 -12.76 24.19
C LEU A 279 5.56 -12.27 22.75
N GLN A 280 6.74 -12.31 22.14
CA GLN A 280 6.96 -11.91 20.75
C GLN A 280 6.36 -12.93 19.77
N GLU A 281 6.58 -14.22 20.01
CA GLU A 281 6.02 -15.31 19.22
C GLU A 281 4.49 -15.29 19.29
N HIS A 282 3.92 -15.18 20.48
CA HIS A 282 2.46 -15.23 20.69
C HIS A 282 1.81 -13.85 20.85
N ALA A 283 2.36 -12.81 20.21
CA ALA A 283 1.89 -11.44 20.34
C ALA A 283 0.41 -11.27 19.94
N LEU A 284 -0.02 -11.97 18.88
CA LEU A 284 -1.41 -11.92 18.40
C LEU A 284 -2.38 -12.60 19.37
N LEU A 285 -2.00 -13.73 19.98
CA LEU A 285 -2.83 -14.39 20.98
C LEU A 285 -2.96 -13.53 22.25
N GLY A 286 -1.88 -12.90 22.69
CA GLY A 286 -1.94 -11.94 23.79
C GLY A 286 -2.90 -10.78 23.51
N LYS A 287 -2.88 -10.24 22.29
CA LYS A 287 -3.81 -9.21 21.82
C LYS A 287 -5.25 -9.74 21.77
N LEU A 288 -5.46 -10.95 21.24
CA LEU A 288 -6.76 -11.62 21.13
C LEU A 288 -7.42 -11.75 22.51
N PHE A 289 -6.75 -12.37 23.48
CA PHE A 289 -7.31 -12.57 24.83
C PHE A 289 -7.54 -11.24 25.57
N SER A 290 -6.65 -10.25 25.36
CA SER A 290 -6.87 -8.90 25.89
C SER A 290 -8.14 -8.27 25.30
N LEU A 291 -8.37 -8.39 24.00
CA LEU A 291 -9.57 -7.85 23.33
C LEU A 291 -10.84 -8.59 23.78
N GLN A 292 -10.80 -9.92 23.93
CA GLN A 292 -11.92 -10.69 24.46
C GLN A 292 -12.32 -10.22 25.86
N LYS A 293 -11.36 -10.00 26.77
CA LYS A 293 -11.63 -9.44 28.11
C LYS A 293 -12.25 -8.05 28.05
N LYS A 294 -11.71 -7.16 27.20
CA LYS A 294 -12.24 -5.80 27.01
C LYS A 294 -13.66 -5.84 26.46
N LEU A 295 -13.94 -6.72 25.51
CA LEU A 295 -15.27 -6.92 24.94
C LEU A 295 -16.27 -7.44 25.98
N THR A 296 -15.90 -8.46 26.76
CA THR A 296 -16.75 -8.98 27.85
C THR A 296 -17.05 -7.90 28.89
N LYS A 297 -16.05 -7.09 29.26
CA LYS A 297 -16.26 -5.94 30.17
C LYS A 297 -17.18 -4.89 29.56
N ALA A 298 -16.97 -4.51 28.29
CA ALA A 298 -17.81 -3.54 27.60
C ALA A 298 -19.27 -4.00 27.49
N LYS A 299 -19.50 -5.29 27.25
CA LYS A 299 -20.84 -5.91 27.27
C LYS A 299 -21.49 -5.85 28.65
N LYS A 300 -20.74 -6.18 29.71
CA LYS A 300 -21.21 -6.07 31.11
C LYS A 300 -21.59 -4.62 31.46
N ASP A 301 -20.76 -3.67 31.04
CA ASP A 301 -20.93 -2.25 31.31
C ASP A 301 -21.92 -1.55 30.34
N LYS A 302 -22.52 -2.30 29.38
CA LYS A 302 -23.44 -1.80 28.33
C LYS A 302 -22.88 -0.61 27.53
N LYS A 303 -21.58 -0.62 27.24
CA LYS A 303 -20.90 0.42 26.45
C LYS A 303 -20.90 0.10 24.96
N GLU A 304 -21.97 0.45 24.26
CA GLU A 304 -22.17 0.10 22.83
C GLU A 304 -21.01 0.52 21.91
N ALA A 305 -20.45 1.71 22.10
CA ALA A 305 -19.31 2.18 21.31
C ALA A 305 -18.06 1.29 21.49
N ASP A 306 -17.79 0.87 22.73
CA ASP A 306 -16.68 -0.03 23.06
C ASP A 306 -16.95 -1.45 22.52
N ILE A 307 -18.19 -1.93 22.61
CA ILE A 307 -18.60 -3.24 22.07
C ILE A 307 -18.33 -3.29 20.56
N ASN A 308 -18.78 -2.27 19.81
CA ASN A 308 -18.58 -2.21 18.37
C ASN A 308 -17.08 -2.16 18.01
N THR A 309 -16.32 -1.30 18.70
CA THR A 309 -14.88 -1.14 18.48
C THR A 309 -14.10 -2.43 18.76
N TYR A 310 -14.28 -3.02 19.94
CA TYR A 310 -13.54 -4.22 20.32
C TYR A 310 -13.96 -5.45 19.50
N SER A 311 -15.23 -5.54 19.08
CA SER A 311 -15.68 -6.61 18.18
C SER A 311 -14.98 -6.55 16.82
N LYS A 312 -14.83 -5.36 16.24
CA LYS A 312 -14.08 -5.15 14.99
C LYS A 312 -12.60 -5.51 15.14
N TYR A 313 -11.97 -5.03 16.22
CA TYR A 313 -10.56 -5.30 16.47
C TYR A 313 -10.29 -6.80 16.71
N LEU A 314 -11.22 -7.48 17.39
CA LEU A 314 -11.15 -8.91 17.64
C LEU A 314 -11.19 -9.68 16.32
N LYS A 315 -12.18 -9.40 15.46
CA LYS A 315 -12.30 -10.02 14.13
C LYS A 315 -11.04 -9.83 13.27
N GLN A 316 -10.43 -8.64 13.30
CA GLN A 316 -9.18 -8.41 12.56
C GLN A 316 -8.02 -9.27 13.10
N VAL A 317 -7.90 -9.45 14.41
CA VAL A 317 -6.86 -10.30 15.01
C VAL A 317 -7.12 -11.78 14.74
N GLU A 318 -8.38 -12.21 14.79
CA GLU A 318 -8.79 -13.57 14.40
C GLU A 318 -8.44 -13.86 12.94
N ALA A 319 -8.79 -12.94 12.03
CA ALA A 319 -8.41 -13.03 10.62
C ALA A 319 -6.89 -12.97 10.39
N GLN A 320 -6.12 -12.35 11.28
CA GLN A 320 -4.67 -12.35 11.18
C GLN A 320 -4.07 -13.70 11.57
N LEU A 321 -4.67 -14.39 12.54
CA LEU A 321 -4.23 -15.72 12.98
C LEU A 321 -4.51 -16.81 11.93
N THR A 322 -5.47 -16.61 11.02
CA THR A 322 -5.78 -17.57 9.94
C THR A 322 -4.70 -17.65 8.84
N ASP A 323 -3.68 -16.80 8.90
CA ASP A 323 -2.49 -16.91 8.04
C ASP A 323 -1.52 -18.03 8.49
N GLU A 324 -1.63 -18.54 9.72
CA GLU A 324 -0.71 -19.58 10.24
C GLU A 324 -0.58 -20.82 9.34
N PRO A 325 -1.67 -21.41 8.80
CA PRO A 325 -1.57 -22.60 7.94
C PRO A 325 -1.14 -22.31 6.50
N VAL A 326 -0.86 -21.05 6.12
CA VAL A 326 -0.49 -20.70 4.73
C VAL A 326 0.84 -21.37 4.36
N ASN A 327 0.79 -22.24 3.34
CA ASN A 327 1.98 -22.88 2.80
C ASN A 327 2.73 -21.93 1.85
N ALA A 328 3.44 -20.95 2.42
CA ALA A 328 4.19 -19.97 1.64
C ALA A 328 5.27 -20.61 0.74
N ALA A 329 5.80 -21.79 1.10
CA ALA A 329 6.79 -22.50 0.29
C ALA A 329 6.24 -22.92 -1.09
N LYS A 330 4.95 -23.29 -1.17
CA LYS A 330 4.25 -23.58 -2.44
C LYS A 330 4.27 -22.39 -3.40
N HIS A 331 4.40 -21.17 -2.87
CA HIS A 331 4.38 -19.92 -3.65
C HIS A 331 5.77 -19.29 -3.83
N GLY A 332 6.84 -20.07 -3.63
CA GLY A 332 8.22 -19.64 -3.90
C GLY A 332 8.87 -18.83 -2.78
N TYR A 333 8.28 -18.81 -1.58
CA TYR A 333 8.96 -18.32 -0.37
C TYR A 333 9.85 -19.42 0.22
N GLN A 334 10.96 -19.02 0.83
CA GLN A 334 12.08 -19.89 1.13
C GLN A 334 12.41 -19.83 2.62
N LYS A 335 12.84 -20.98 3.14
CA LYS A 335 13.53 -21.01 4.42
C LYS A 335 14.96 -20.52 4.19
N LYS A 336 15.49 -19.65 5.05
CA LYS A 336 16.88 -19.22 5.00
C LYS A 336 17.45 -18.91 6.38
N THR A 337 18.77 -18.86 6.45
CA THR A 337 19.53 -18.43 7.64
C THR A 337 20.25 -17.14 7.30
N LEU A 338 20.17 -16.12 8.14
CA LEU A 338 20.84 -14.84 7.87
C LEU A 338 22.37 -14.97 8.00
N GLU A 339 23.08 -14.60 6.93
CA GLU A 339 24.55 -14.63 6.84
C GLU A 339 25.24 -13.40 7.47
N ASN A 340 24.54 -12.69 8.35
CA ASN A 340 25.04 -11.50 9.05
C ASN A 340 25.65 -11.83 10.43
N GLY A 341 25.93 -13.11 10.69
CA GLY A 341 26.46 -13.61 11.97
C GLY A 341 25.42 -13.80 13.08
N SER A 342 24.13 -13.49 12.83
CA SER A 342 23.07 -13.72 13.82
C SER A 342 22.64 -15.18 13.94
N GLY A 343 22.77 -15.96 12.85
CA GLY A 343 22.20 -17.30 12.76
C GLY A 343 20.66 -17.31 12.81
N TYR A 344 20.00 -16.18 12.53
CA TYR A 344 18.55 -16.08 12.56
C TYR A 344 17.92 -16.91 11.44
N GLU A 345 17.04 -17.83 11.82
CA GLU A 345 16.31 -18.71 10.91
C GLU A 345 14.99 -18.04 10.48
N VAL A 346 14.83 -17.82 9.19
CA VAL A 346 13.62 -17.26 8.59
C VAL A 346 12.80 -18.39 7.97
N SER A 347 11.54 -18.52 8.38
CA SER A 347 10.60 -19.46 7.76
C SER A 347 10.05 -18.91 6.43
N PRO A 348 9.55 -19.75 5.51
CA PRO A 348 8.87 -19.28 4.30
C PRO A 348 7.68 -18.34 4.60
N LEU A 349 6.92 -18.61 5.67
CA LEU A 349 5.80 -17.77 6.07
C LEU A 349 6.26 -16.40 6.58
N GLU A 350 7.37 -16.36 7.31
CA GLU A 350 8.00 -15.10 7.71
C GLU A 350 8.55 -14.33 6.52
N GLU A 351 9.14 -15.04 5.54
CA GLU A 351 9.61 -14.39 4.33
C GLU A 351 8.46 -13.71 3.56
N LEU A 352 7.30 -14.37 3.49
CA LEU A 352 6.07 -13.82 2.91
C LEU A 352 5.53 -12.61 3.70
N ILE A 353 5.35 -12.76 5.01
CA ILE A 353 4.70 -11.73 5.84
C ILE A 353 5.57 -10.49 6.01
N ARG A 354 6.89 -10.69 6.13
CA ARG A 354 7.88 -9.64 6.37
C ARG A 354 8.72 -9.35 5.12
N TRP A 355 8.16 -9.56 3.93
CA TRP A 355 8.87 -9.52 2.64
C TRP A 355 9.74 -8.27 2.39
N ARG A 356 9.43 -7.14 3.05
CA ARG A 356 10.22 -5.89 2.95
C ARG A 356 11.57 -5.96 3.66
N LEU A 357 11.76 -6.90 4.58
CA LEU A 357 12.99 -7.06 5.36
C LEU A 357 14.08 -7.86 4.63
N TRP A 358 13.77 -8.37 3.43
CA TRP A 358 14.63 -9.30 2.72
C TRP A 358 15.03 -8.74 1.35
N GLU A 359 16.29 -8.90 0.99
CA GLU A 359 16.83 -8.43 -0.28
C GLU A 359 16.12 -9.12 -1.45
N ARG A 360 15.94 -10.44 -1.35
CA ARG A 360 15.31 -11.25 -2.40
C ARG A 360 13.91 -10.77 -2.76
N THR A 361 13.07 -10.50 -1.77
CA THR A 361 11.63 -10.22 -1.95
C THR A 361 11.30 -8.74 -2.02
N GLY A 362 12.07 -7.87 -1.34
CA GLY A 362 11.80 -6.43 -1.27
C GLY A 362 12.95 -5.52 -1.73
N ALA A 363 14.14 -6.05 -2.03
CA ALA A 363 15.35 -5.27 -2.38
C ALA A 363 15.78 -4.22 -1.33
N GLY A 364 15.29 -4.35 -0.10
CA GLY A 364 15.66 -3.52 1.05
C GLY A 364 15.01 -2.13 1.11
N LEU A 365 15.34 -1.40 2.18
CA LEU A 365 14.77 -0.08 2.51
C LEU A 365 14.99 0.96 1.39
N MET A 366 16.16 0.93 0.76
CA MET A 366 16.55 1.92 -0.26
C MET A 366 15.74 1.80 -1.54
N ALA A 367 15.42 0.58 -1.96
CA ALA A 367 14.58 0.34 -3.13
C ALA A 367 13.17 0.93 -2.93
N GLU A 368 12.57 0.65 -1.76
CA GLU A 368 11.21 1.08 -1.45
C GLU A 368 11.08 2.59 -1.16
N LEU A 369 11.98 3.17 -0.38
CA LEU A 369 11.87 4.57 0.06
C LEU A 369 12.63 5.53 -0.83
N GLY A 370 13.84 5.15 -1.25
CA GLY A 370 14.74 5.97 -2.09
C GLY A 370 14.14 6.28 -3.45
N SER A 371 13.36 5.35 -4.00
CA SER A 371 12.69 5.50 -5.29
C SER A 371 11.75 6.70 -5.35
N HIS A 372 11.05 7.04 -4.25
CA HIS A 372 10.21 8.24 -4.23
C HIS A 372 11.02 9.53 -4.38
N GLN A 373 12.23 9.60 -3.81
CA GLN A 373 13.07 10.79 -3.93
C GLN A 373 13.68 10.89 -5.32
N LEU A 374 14.10 9.76 -5.90
CA LEU A 374 14.62 9.70 -7.26
C LEU A 374 13.54 10.07 -8.28
N ASP A 375 12.31 9.56 -8.13
CA ASP A 375 11.18 9.93 -8.99
C ASP A 375 10.85 11.43 -8.86
N ALA A 376 10.72 11.94 -7.63
CA ALA A 376 10.46 13.36 -7.39
C ALA A 376 11.54 14.28 -8.01
N ALA A 377 12.82 13.94 -7.85
CA ALA A 377 13.90 14.68 -8.49
C ALA A 377 13.80 14.60 -10.02
N SER A 378 13.53 13.40 -10.56
CA SER A 378 13.42 13.19 -12.00
C SER A 378 12.30 14.01 -12.65
N ILE A 379 11.17 14.18 -11.96
CA ILE A 379 10.06 15.05 -12.41
C ILE A 379 10.56 16.48 -12.66
N PHE A 380 11.23 17.08 -11.67
CA PHE A 380 11.64 18.49 -11.75
C PHE A 380 12.81 18.72 -12.69
N ILE A 381 13.80 17.82 -12.69
CA ILE A 381 14.95 17.97 -13.60
C ILE A 381 14.47 17.82 -15.05
N SER A 382 13.56 16.89 -15.35
CA SER A 382 13.03 16.73 -16.70
C SER A 382 12.23 17.95 -17.17
N ALA A 383 11.54 18.64 -16.25
CA ALA A 383 10.79 19.85 -16.57
C ALA A 383 11.66 20.99 -17.12
N GLN A 384 12.91 21.12 -16.66
CA GLN A 384 13.83 22.18 -17.11
C GLN A 384 14.26 22.02 -18.57
N TYR A 385 14.39 20.79 -19.07
CA TYR A 385 14.94 20.54 -20.41
C TYR A 385 13.88 20.39 -21.52
N GLY A 386 12.60 20.56 -21.16
CA GLY A 386 11.46 20.40 -22.07
C GLY A 386 10.98 18.96 -22.20
N ASP A 387 9.76 18.78 -22.71
CA ASP A 387 9.09 17.49 -22.76
C ASP A 387 9.85 16.48 -23.63
N GLY A 388 9.99 15.24 -23.12
CA GLY A 388 10.64 14.13 -23.81
C GLY A 388 12.17 14.07 -23.72
N LYS A 389 12.85 15.09 -23.17
CA LYS A 389 14.30 15.00 -22.93
C LYS A 389 14.61 14.24 -21.64
N LYS A 390 15.19 13.04 -21.81
CA LYS A 390 15.67 12.24 -20.67
C LYS A 390 16.88 12.90 -20.04
N VAL A 391 16.80 13.19 -18.75
CA VAL A 391 17.96 13.64 -17.99
C VAL A 391 18.75 12.42 -17.55
N LYS A 392 19.98 12.33 -18.04
CA LYS A 392 20.92 11.26 -17.69
C LYS A 392 21.90 11.83 -16.67
N PRO A 393 21.74 11.55 -15.37
CA PRO A 393 22.74 11.96 -14.40
C PRO A 393 24.09 11.35 -14.80
N LEU A 394 25.14 12.17 -14.87
CA LEU A 394 26.49 11.70 -15.19
C LEU A 394 27.01 10.72 -14.12
N ASN A 395 26.67 10.99 -12.86
CA ASN A 395 26.95 10.13 -11.72
C ASN A 395 25.79 10.22 -10.71
N VAL A 396 25.51 9.11 -10.03
CA VAL A 396 24.59 9.06 -8.88
C VAL A 396 25.36 8.43 -7.73
N PHE A 397 25.44 9.12 -6.59
CA PHE A 397 26.08 8.61 -5.38
C PHE A 397 25.03 8.43 -4.28
N GLY A 398 25.07 7.29 -3.60
CA GLY A 398 24.28 7.01 -2.41
C GLY A 398 25.20 6.69 -1.25
N SER A 399 24.87 7.19 -0.06
CA SER A 399 25.56 6.85 1.19
C SER A 399 24.56 6.27 2.18
N GLY A 400 24.85 5.10 2.73
CA GLY A 400 24.06 4.48 3.79
C GLY A 400 24.67 4.72 5.18
N SER A 401 23.84 4.66 6.22
CA SER A 401 24.27 4.75 7.64
C SER A 401 24.24 3.38 8.32
N ARG A 402 24.97 3.24 9.43
CA ARG A 402 24.88 2.05 10.31
C ARG A 402 23.44 1.88 10.81
N SER A 403 22.84 0.73 10.52
CA SER A 403 21.48 0.43 10.96
C SER A 403 21.39 0.40 12.48
N ILE A 404 20.36 1.03 13.04
CA ILE A 404 19.98 0.90 14.46
C ILE A 404 19.09 -0.33 14.70
N PHE A 405 18.70 -1.04 13.64
CA PHE A 405 17.87 -2.22 13.74
C PHE A 405 18.69 -3.46 14.13
N PRO A 406 18.07 -4.43 14.81
CA PRO A 406 18.72 -5.71 15.11
C PRO A 406 19.13 -6.45 13.83
N PRO A 407 20.06 -7.43 13.92
CA PRO A 407 20.50 -8.24 12.78
C PRO A 407 19.47 -9.32 12.40
N ASP A 408 18.17 -9.03 12.54
CA ASP A 408 17.06 -9.92 12.21
C ASP A 408 16.51 -9.69 10.79
N ARG A 409 17.31 -9.03 9.94
CA ARG A 409 16.95 -8.55 8.61
C ARG A 409 18.17 -8.41 7.70
N GLU A 410 17.90 -8.34 6.41
CA GLU A 410 18.88 -7.94 5.38
C GLU A 410 18.69 -6.43 5.14
N VAL A 411 19.66 -5.61 5.54
CA VAL A 411 19.61 -4.13 5.43
C VAL A 411 20.26 -3.67 4.15
#